data_AF-A0A2Z5JK73-F1
#
_entry.id   AF-A0A2Z5JK73-F1
#
_cell.length_a   1.000
_cell.length_b   1.000
_cell.length_c   1.000
_cell.angle_alpha   90.00
_cell.angle_beta   90.00
_cell.angle_gamma   90.00
#
_symmetry.space_group_name_H-M   'P 1'
#
loop_
_entity.id
_entity.type
_entity.pdbx_description
1 polymer ?
#
loop_
_entity_poly.entity_id
_entity_poly.type
_entity_poly.pdbx_seq_one_letter_code
_entity_poly.pdbx_strand_id
1 'polypeptide(L)'
;MPSTVPRADHRVHGGGAAPAVSPGTVAPAVDWNDRLAEARPEEFAEVFHEAITEDFGAAARLHQMLETASEWCRAHGARSSASELDALADRLTDLGEELHLVGEDVGHEIHSRSHRAAAATRVSPTVSVRGTSVIRHSEAPAHFPPPTIRSLPRSR
;
A
#
# COMPACT_ATOMS: atom_id res chain seq x y z
N MET A 1 -48.09 -50.18 -37.74
CA MET A 1 -47.78 -51.42 -36.98
C MET A 1 -47.75 -52.53 -38.01
N PRO A 2 -46.68 -53.33 -38.21
CA PRO A 2 -45.45 -53.60 -37.43
C PRO A 2 -44.18 -53.26 -38.28
N SER A 3 -42.93 -53.63 -38.01
CA SER A 3 -42.08 -53.77 -36.82
C SER A 3 -40.67 -54.10 -37.35
N THR A 4 -39.64 -53.61 -36.65
CA THR A 4 -38.29 -54.19 -36.50
C THR A 4 -37.35 -54.28 -37.71
N VAL A 5 -36.25 -53.52 -37.61
CA VAL A 5 -34.92 -53.99 -38.01
C VAL A 5 -33.97 -53.77 -36.81
N PRO A 6 -33.15 -54.76 -36.42
CA PRO A 6 -32.30 -54.69 -35.24
C PRO A 6 -30.94 -54.07 -35.58
N ARG A 7 -30.29 -53.43 -34.59
CA ARG A 7 -28.83 -53.32 -34.62
C ARG A 7 -28.25 -53.53 -33.23
N ALA A 8 -27.44 -54.59 -33.19
CA ALA A 8 -26.65 -55.03 -32.07
C ALA A 8 -25.43 -54.13 -31.82
N ASP A 9 -25.08 -54.08 -30.54
CA ASP A 9 -23.74 -53.98 -29.95
C ASP A 9 -22.78 -52.88 -30.42
N HIS A 10 -22.41 -52.03 -29.46
CA HIS A 10 -21.00 -51.89 -29.09
C HIS A 10 -20.87 -51.49 -27.62
N ARG A 11 -20.72 -52.51 -26.76
CA ARG A 11 -20.10 -52.35 -25.45
C ARG A 11 -18.58 -52.44 -25.67
N VAL A 12 -17.90 -51.30 -25.66
CA VAL A 12 -16.44 -51.24 -25.50
C VAL A 12 -16.18 -50.59 -24.15
N HIS A 13 -15.67 -51.41 -23.22
CA HIS A 13 -14.86 -50.93 -22.12
C HIS A 13 -13.65 -50.19 -22.68
N GLY A 14 -13.61 -48.89 -22.46
CA GLY A 14 -12.42 -48.06 -22.67
C GLY A 14 -12.24 -47.19 -21.44
N GLY A 15 -11.44 -47.67 -20.49
CA GLY A 15 -10.94 -46.86 -19.40
C GLY A 15 -10.15 -45.70 -19.99
N GLY A 16 -10.71 -44.50 -19.87
CA GLY A 16 -9.99 -43.25 -20.01
C GLY A 16 -10.20 -42.51 -18.70
N ALA A 17 -9.25 -42.64 -17.79
CA ALA A 17 -9.14 -41.71 -16.68
C ALA A 17 -9.14 -40.31 -17.28
N ALA A 18 -10.18 -39.52 -16.98
CA ALA A 18 -10.17 -38.10 -17.29
C ALA A 18 -8.87 -37.54 -16.70
N PRO A 19 -8.09 -36.73 -17.45
CA PRO A 19 -7.00 -36.03 -16.83
C PRO A 19 -7.62 -35.19 -15.72
N ALA A 20 -7.25 -35.53 -14.48
CA ALA A 20 -7.50 -34.68 -13.34
C ALA A 20 -6.87 -33.33 -13.71
N VAL A 21 -7.73 -32.38 -14.08
CA VAL A 21 -7.37 -30.98 -14.14
C VAL A 21 -7.08 -30.64 -12.69
N SER A 22 -5.81 -30.70 -12.31
CA SER A 22 -5.35 -30.14 -11.05
C SER A 22 -5.95 -28.74 -10.97
N PRO A 23 -6.69 -28.39 -9.91
CA PRO A 23 -6.99 -26.99 -9.67
C PRO A 23 -5.62 -26.33 -9.62
N GLY A 24 -5.34 -25.50 -10.62
CA GLY A 24 -4.13 -24.68 -10.61
C GLY A 24 -4.07 -24.06 -9.23
N THR A 25 -2.97 -24.27 -8.52
CA THR A 25 -2.68 -23.56 -7.30
C THR A 25 -2.78 -22.08 -7.66
N VAL A 26 -3.95 -21.49 -7.42
CA VAL A 26 -4.12 -20.05 -7.45
C VAL A 26 -3.23 -19.62 -6.31
N ALA A 27 -2.02 -19.15 -6.65
CA ALA A 27 -1.17 -18.50 -5.69
C ALA A 27 -2.06 -17.49 -4.95
N PRO A 28 -2.04 -17.47 -3.60
CA PRO A 28 -2.92 -16.57 -2.86
C PRO A 28 -2.71 -15.17 -3.43
N ALA A 29 -3.79 -14.55 -3.89
CA ALA A 29 -3.75 -13.18 -4.35
C ALA A 29 -3.12 -12.38 -3.20
N VAL A 30 -2.01 -11.70 -3.48
CA VAL A 30 -1.33 -10.88 -2.49
C VAL A 30 -2.36 -9.89 -1.94
N ASP A 31 -2.64 -9.96 -0.64
CA ASP A 31 -3.45 -8.95 0.01
C ASP A 31 -2.58 -7.71 0.18
N TRP A 32 -2.74 -6.79 -0.76
CA TRP A 32 -2.00 -5.54 -0.79
C TRP A 32 -2.23 -4.70 0.47
N ASN A 33 -3.40 -4.84 1.12
CA ASN A 33 -3.67 -4.08 2.35
C ASN A 33 -2.81 -4.60 3.50
N ASP A 34 -2.71 -5.92 3.65
CA ASP A 34 -1.84 -6.53 4.67
C ASP A 34 -0.37 -6.19 4.39
N ARG A 35 0.06 -6.30 3.12
CA ARG A 35 1.43 -5.95 2.72
C ARG A 35 1.77 -4.48 2.98
N LEU A 36 0.82 -3.56 2.77
CA LEU A 36 0.98 -2.13 3.10
C LEU A 36 1.01 -1.88 4.61
N ALA A 37 0.18 -2.58 5.38
CA ALA A 37 0.12 -2.44 6.83
C ALA A 37 1.40 -2.94 7.52
N GLU A 38 2.03 -3.97 6.95
CA GLU A 38 3.28 -4.55 7.44
C GLU A 38 4.53 -3.87 6.87
N ALA A 39 4.38 -3.01 5.85
CA ALA A 39 5.50 -2.36 5.18
C ALA A 39 6.30 -1.47 6.13
N ARG A 40 7.62 -1.57 6.03
CA ARG A 40 8.52 -0.63 6.71
C ARG A 40 8.38 0.75 6.09
N PRO A 41 8.66 1.84 6.84
CA PRO A 41 8.61 3.19 6.27
C PRO A 41 9.45 3.33 5.00
N GLU A 42 10.63 2.71 4.97
CA GLU A 42 11.54 2.75 3.81
C GLU A 42 10.98 2.04 2.57
N GLU A 43 10.12 1.03 2.77
CA GLU A 43 9.57 0.16 1.71
C GLU A 43 8.16 0.62 1.29
N PHE A 44 7.49 1.42 2.13
CA PHE A 44 6.08 1.77 1.95
C PHE A 44 5.79 2.39 0.57
N ALA A 45 6.62 3.33 0.12
CA ALA A 45 6.40 4.02 -1.15
C ALA A 45 6.49 3.07 -2.35
N GLU A 46 7.44 2.13 -2.33
CA GLU A 46 7.59 1.11 -3.36
C GLU A 46 6.41 0.14 -3.36
N VAL A 47 6.02 -0.36 -2.17
CA VAL A 47 4.87 -1.27 -2.03
C VAL A 47 3.56 -0.59 -2.45
N PHE A 48 3.38 0.69 -2.12
CA PHE A 48 2.22 1.47 -2.54
C PHE A 48 2.17 1.66 -4.06
N HIS A 49 3.31 2.00 -4.67
CA HIS A 49 3.44 2.13 -6.11
C HIS A 49 3.11 0.83 -6.85
N GLU A 50 3.68 -0.30 -6.39
CA GLU A 50 3.42 -1.66 -6.90
C GLU A 50 1.94 -2.03 -6.78
N ALA A 51 1.34 -1.75 -5.61
CA ALA A 51 -0.05 -2.13 -5.32
C ALA A 51 -1.07 -1.39 -6.19
N ILE A 52 -0.83 -0.10 -6.47
CA ILE A 52 -1.84 0.81 -7.00
C ILE A 52 -1.60 1.15 -8.47
N THR A 53 -0.37 1.52 -8.82
CA THR A 53 -0.09 2.27 -10.06
C THR A 53 0.77 1.52 -11.07
N GLU A 54 1.42 0.42 -10.70
CA GLU A 54 2.15 -0.41 -11.67
C GLU A 54 1.20 -1.03 -12.72
N ASP A 55 1.74 -1.54 -13.82
CA ASP A 55 0.99 -2.11 -14.96
C ASP A 55 -0.02 -3.22 -14.58
N PHE A 56 0.16 -3.83 -13.40
CA PHE A 56 -0.77 -4.81 -12.84
C PHE A 56 -1.39 -4.37 -11.51
N GLY A 57 -1.22 -3.11 -11.12
CA GLY A 57 -1.76 -2.50 -9.92
C GLY A 57 -3.29 -2.42 -9.93
N ALA A 58 -3.87 -2.03 -8.78
CA ALA A 58 -5.31 -1.95 -8.61
C ALA A 58 -5.99 -0.99 -9.61
N ALA A 59 -5.36 0.15 -9.93
CA ALA A 59 -5.90 1.10 -10.88
C ALA A 59 -5.93 0.53 -12.31
N ALA A 60 -4.83 -0.03 -12.79
CA ALA A 60 -4.75 -0.67 -14.11
C ALA A 60 -5.74 -1.83 -14.27
N ARG A 61 -5.87 -2.70 -13.24
CA ARG A 61 -6.83 -3.81 -13.25
C ARG A 61 -8.28 -3.32 -13.29
N LEU A 62 -8.62 -2.29 -12.52
CA LEU A 62 -9.97 -1.72 -12.52
C LEU A 62 -10.26 -1.02 -13.86
N HIS A 63 -9.29 -0.33 -14.45
CA HIS A 63 -9.41 0.29 -15.77
C HIS A 63 -9.77 -0.76 -16.83
N GLN A 64 -8.96 -1.82 -16.91
CA GLN A 64 -9.20 -2.91 -17.85
C GLN A 64 -10.58 -3.57 -17.65
N MET A 65 -11.03 -3.71 -16.40
CA MET A 65 -12.36 -4.24 -16.09
C MET A 65 -13.47 -3.31 -16.59
N LEU A 66 -13.34 -2.00 -16.41
CA LEU A 66 -14.30 -1.00 -16.89
C LEU A 66 -14.36 -0.97 -18.42
N GLU A 67 -13.22 -1.02 -19.11
CA GLU A 67 -13.17 -1.11 -20.57
C GLU A 67 -13.86 -2.38 -21.08
N THR A 68 -13.56 -3.53 -20.48
CA THR A 68 -14.19 -4.82 -20.82
C THR A 68 -15.71 -4.75 -20.62
N ALA A 69 -16.17 -4.14 -19.53
CA ALA A 69 -17.59 -3.96 -19.26
C ALA A 69 -18.24 -2.98 -20.26
N SER A 70 -17.56 -1.91 -20.64
CA SER A 70 -18.02 -0.95 -21.63
C SER A 70 -18.19 -1.62 -23.00
N GLU A 71 -17.21 -2.40 -23.45
CA GLU A 71 -17.29 -3.20 -24.68
C GLU A 71 -18.47 -4.17 -24.65
N TRP A 72 -18.66 -4.87 -23.53
CA TRP A 72 -19.82 -5.74 -23.35
C TRP A 72 -21.13 -4.96 -23.47
N CYS A 73 -21.26 -3.79 -22.82
CA CYS A 73 -22.44 -2.93 -22.95
C CYS A 73 -22.71 -2.50 -24.39
N ARG A 74 -21.67 -2.14 -25.16
CA ARG A 74 -21.81 -1.79 -26.58
C ARG A 74 -22.33 -2.97 -27.41
N ALA A 75 -21.77 -4.15 -27.20
CA ALA A 75 -22.18 -5.38 -27.88
C ALA A 75 -23.65 -5.76 -27.60
N HIS A 76 -24.19 -5.37 -26.44
CA HIS A 76 -25.55 -5.68 -26.02
C HIS A 76 -26.54 -4.50 -26.14
N GLY A 77 -26.13 -3.42 -26.83
CA GLY A 77 -27.00 -2.26 -27.11
C GLY A 77 -27.19 -1.27 -25.96
N ALA A 78 -26.51 -1.46 -24.82
CA ALA A 78 -26.55 -0.57 -23.66
C ALA A 78 -25.59 0.62 -23.82
N ARG A 79 -25.82 1.46 -24.85
CA ARG A 79 -24.87 2.53 -25.24
C ARG A 79 -24.66 3.59 -24.16
N SER A 80 -25.70 3.99 -23.42
CA SER A 80 -25.56 4.98 -22.33
C SER A 80 -24.63 4.45 -21.24
N SER A 81 -24.84 3.20 -20.81
CA SER A 81 -23.99 2.55 -19.80
C SER A 81 -22.55 2.38 -20.28
N ALA A 82 -22.33 2.06 -21.56
CA ALA A 82 -20.98 2.01 -22.12
C ALA A 82 -20.27 3.37 -21.99
N SER A 83 -20.93 4.47 -22.37
CA SER A 83 -20.36 5.82 -22.25
C SER A 83 -20.11 6.24 -20.80
N GLU A 84 -20.96 5.83 -19.85
CA GLU A 84 -20.71 6.06 -18.42
C GLU A 84 -19.49 5.27 -17.91
N LEU A 85 -19.32 4.03 -18.36
CA LEU A 85 -18.17 3.18 -18.01
C LEU A 85 -16.86 3.73 -18.61
N ASP A 86 -16.89 4.21 -19.86
CA ASP A 86 -15.73 4.89 -20.47
C ASP A 86 -15.32 6.11 -19.65
N ALA A 87 -16.28 6.96 -19.30
CA ALA A 87 -16.01 8.16 -18.49
C ALA A 87 -15.51 7.83 -17.07
N LEU A 88 -15.79 6.62 -16.55
CA LEU A 88 -15.21 6.14 -15.30
C LEU A 88 -13.78 5.62 -15.51
N ALA A 89 -13.50 4.95 -16.63
CA ALA A 89 -12.16 4.50 -16.98
C ALA A 89 -11.21 5.70 -17.19
N ASP A 90 -11.65 6.74 -17.89
CA ASP A 90 -10.89 7.99 -18.09
C ASP A 90 -10.52 8.62 -16.73
N ARG A 91 -11.52 8.80 -15.84
CA ARG A 91 -11.29 9.35 -14.50
C ARG A 91 -10.37 8.49 -13.64
N LEU A 92 -10.36 7.18 -13.86
CA LEU A 92 -9.48 6.27 -13.15
C LEU A 92 -8.03 6.40 -13.64
N THR A 93 -7.82 6.68 -14.92
CA THR A 93 -6.50 7.02 -15.46
C THR A 93 -5.97 8.28 -14.78
N ASP A 94 -6.77 9.36 -14.75
CA ASP A 94 -6.39 10.61 -14.06
C ASP A 94 -6.08 10.36 -12.58
N LEU A 95 -6.91 9.58 -11.89
CA LEU A 95 -6.69 9.22 -10.49
C LEU A 95 -5.43 8.36 -10.30
N GLY A 96 -5.13 7.46 -11.23
CA GLY A 96 -3.91 6.66 -11.20
C GLY A 96 -2.65 7.53 -11.26
N GLU A 97 -2.66 8.56 -12.11
CA GLU A 97 -1.59 9.56 -12.19
C GLU A 97 -1.46 10.38 -10.90
N GLU A 98 -2.59 10.83 -10.33
CA GLU A 98 -2.58 11.54 -9.03
C GLU A 98 -2.01 10.66 -7.91
N LEU A 99 -2.41 9.38 -7.85
CA LEU A 99 -1.92 8.43 -6.86
C LEU A 99 -0.42 8.14 -7.05
N HIS A 100 0.08 8.15 -8.28
CA HIS A 100 1.51 8.02 -8.55
C HIS A 100 2.29 9.17 -7.92
N LEU A 101 1.86 10.42 -8.16
CA LEU A 101 2.48 11.61 -7.59
C LEU A 101 2.43 11.63 -6.06
N VAL A 102 1.28 11.26 -5.48
CA VAL A 102 1.15 11.14 -4.01
C VAL A 102 2.10 10.08 -3.46
N GLY A 103 2.28 8.96 -4.17
CA GLY A 103 3.26 7.93 -3.81
C GLY A 103 4.69 8.46 -3.76
N GLU A 104 5.09 9.26 -4.76
CA GLU A 104 6.40 9.92 -4.79
C GLU A 104 6.58 10.91 -3.63
N ASP A 105 5.58 11.74 -3.36
CA ASP A 105 5.61 12.73 -2.27
C ASP A 105 5.74 12.06 -0.89
N VAL A 106 4.98 10.99 -0.65
CA VAL A 106 5.08 10.19 0.58
C VAL A 106 6.48 9.57 0.71
N GLY A 107 7.00 9.03 -0.39
CA GLY A 107 8.37 8.52 -0.46
C GLY A 107 9.38 9.59 -0.04
N HIS A 108 9.32 10.78 -0.64
CA HIS A 108 10.21 11.89 -0.30
C HIS A 108 10.09 12.33 1.16
N GLU A 109 8.87 12.42 1.70
CA GLU A 109 8.65 12.77 3.11
C GLU A 109 9.33 11.78 4.05
N ILE A 110 9.13 10.48 3.83
CA ILE A 110 9.71 9.43 4.68
C ILE A 110 11.24 9.46 4.60
N HIS A 111 11.81 9.51 3.39
CA HIS A 111 13.27 9.55 3.20
C HIS A 111 13.89 10.79 3.85
N SER A 112 13.25 11.95 3.74
CA SER A 112 13.73 13.20 4.35
C SER A 112 13.74 13.12 5.89
N ARG A 113 12.71 12.52 6.50
CA ARG A 113 12.64 12.32 7.96
C ARG A 113 13.68 11.34 8.44
N SER A 114 13.86 10.21 7.74
CA SER A 114 14.87 9.21 8.08
C SER A 114 16.29 9.79 8.00
N HIS A 115 16.60 10.58 6.97
CA HIS A 115 17.89 11.25 6.85
C HIS A 115 18.11 12.28 7.98
N ARG A 116 17.08 13.06 8.34
CA ARG A 116 17.15 14.01 9.47
C ARG A 116 17.40 13.29 10.80
N ALA A 117 16.71 12.18 11.04
CA ALA A 117 16.88 11.38 12.25
C ALA A 117 18.31 10.82 12.34
N ALA A 118 18.83 10.25 11.26
CA ALA A 118 20.20 9.73 11.21
C ALA A 118 21.26 10.83 11.44
N ALA A 119 21.06 12.03 10.90
CA ALA A 119 21.95 13.16 11.12
C ALA A 119 21.95 13.63 12.60
N ALA A 120 20.79 13.67 13.25
CA ALA A 120 20.68 14.03 14.68
C ALA A 120 21.41 13.03 15.59
N THR A 121 21.35 11.73 15.27
CA THR A 121 22.10 10.69 16.01
C THR A 121 23.62 10.87 15.86
N ARG A 122 24.11 11.27 14.67
CA ARG A 122 25.55 11.54 14.45
C ARG A 122 26.05 12.79 15.17
N VAL A 123 25.18 13.77 15.41
CA VAL A 123 25.53 15.04 16.07
C VAL A 123 25.39 14.96 17.60
N SER A 124 24.80 13.90 18.13
CA SER A 124 24.72 13.67 19.58
C SER A 124 26.11 13.29 20.13
N PRO A 125 26.77 14.17 20.92
CA PRO A 125 28.07 13.85 21.48
C PRO A 125 27.88 12.81 22.56
N THR A 126 28.68 11.74 22.51
CA THR A 126 28.89 10.86 23.64
C THR A 126 29.45 11.70 24.79
N VAL A 127 28.61 12.12 25.72
CA VAL A 127 29.07 12.63 27.03
C VAL A 127 29.61 11.41 27.78
N SER A 128 30.85 11.06 27.46
CA SER A 128 31.68 10.19 28.28
C SER A 128 32.18 11.03 29.46
N VAL A 129 31.40 11.07 30.54
CA VAL A 129 31.93 11.45 31.86
C VAL A 129 32.24 10.17 32.60
N ARG A 130 33.45 9.67 32.35
CA ARG A 130 34.15 8.71 33.20
C ARG A 130 34.86 9.52 34.29
N GLY A 131 34.37 9.47 35.53
CA GLY A 131 35.03 10.17 36.64
C GLY A 131 34.35 10.05 38.00
N THR A 132 34.50 8.88 38.62
CA THR A 132 34.67 8.65 40.07
C THR A 132 33.67 9.24 41.09
N SER A 133 32.88 8.32 41.68
CA SER A 133 32.38 8.41 43.06
C SER A 133 33.54 8.46 44.07
N VAL A 134 33.44 9.31 45.11
CA VAL A 134 33.72 9.05 46.54
C VAL A 134 33.63 10.38 47.37
N ILE A 135 32.53 10.51 48.13
CA ILE A 135 32.40 10.92 49.56
C ILE A 135 33.17 12.18 50.08
N ARG A 136 32.46 13.19 50.64
CA ARG A 136 32.31 13.47 52.10
C ARG A 136 31.47 14.74 52.43
N HIS A 137 30.86 14.69 53.61
CA HIS A 137 29.81 15.51 54.24
C HIS A 137 30.17 16.94 54.73
N SER A 138 29.09 17.64 55.17
CA SER A 138 28.98 18.84 56.04
C SER A 138 28.90 20.18 55.30
N GLU A 139 27.98 21.12 55.54
CA GLU A 139 27.06 21.42 56.66
C GLU A 139 25.92 22.38 56.17
N ALA A 140 24.94 22.60 57.03
CA ALA A 140 23.58 23.17 56.90
C ALA A 140 23.43 24.67 56.45
N PRO A 141 22.19 25.17 56.21
CA PRO A 141 21.85 26.15 55.16
C PRO A 141 21.67 27.61 55.63
N ALA A 142 21.89 28.55 54.72
CA ALA A 142 21.42 29.94 54.84
C ALA A 142 20.50 30.30 53.68
N HIS A 143 19.24 30.60 54.02
CA HIS A 143 18.24 31.22 53.15
C HIS A 143 18.65 32.67 52.77
N PHE A 144 18.08 33.19 51.67
CA PHE A 144 17.71 34.59 51.32
C PHE A 144 17.98 34.91 49.82
N PRO A 145 17.27 35.86 49.18
CA PRO A 145 15.95 35.74 48.55
C PRO A 145 16.00 35.97 47.01
N PRO A 146 14.88 35.83 46.25
CA PRO A 146 14.91 35.92 44.79
C PRO A 146 14.96 37.37 44.28
N PRO A 147 15.71 37.68 43.21
CA PRO A 147 15.62 38.98 42.57
C PRO A 147 14.41 39.07 41.63
N THR A 148 13.78 40.23 41.74
CA THR A 148 12.50 40.70 41.22
C THR A 148 12.47 40.86 39.70
N ILE A 149 11.31 40.52 39.12
CA ILE A 149 10.91 40.78 37.73
C ILE A 149 10.93 42.29 37.46
N ARG A 150 11.64 42.73 36.42
CA ARG A 150 11.61 44.12 35.94
C ARG A 150 10.91 44.21 34.59
N SER A 151 9.81 44.96 34.58
CA SER A 151 8.86 45.15 33.48
C SER A 151 9.42 45.92 32.28
N LEU A 152 8.84 45.61 31.11
CA LEU A 152 9.03 46.28 29.80
C LEU A 152 8.67 47.77 29.80
N PRO A 153 9.34 48.60 28.99
CA PRO A 153 8.83 49.90 28.58
C PRO A 153 7.92 49.79 27.34
N ARG A 154 6.70 50.32 27.48
CA ARG A 154 5.74 50.61 26.42
C ARG A 154 6.19 51.92 25.74
N SER A 155 6.32 51.95 24.43
CA SER A 155 6.48 53.19 23.65
C SER A 155 5.32 53.35 22.67
N ARG A 156 5.03 54.64 22.43
CA ARG A 156 3.76 55.25 22.04
C ARG A 156 3.14 54.81 20.73
#